data_AF-A0A9Q0WPC5-F1
#
_entry.id   AF-A0A9Q0WPC5-F1
#
_cell.length_a   1.000
_cell.length_b   1.000
_cell.length_c   1.000
_cell.angle_alpha   90.00
_cell.angle_beta   90.00
_cell.angle_gamma   90.00
#
_symmetry.space_group_name_H-M   'P 1'
#
loop_
_entity.id
_entity.type
_entity.pdbx_description
1 polymer ?
#
loop_
_entity_poly.entity_id
_entity_poly.type
_entity_poly.pdbx_seq_one_letter_code
_entity_poly.pdbx_strand_id
1 'polypeptide(L)'
;MSLPTKRSATATASTAGTSTSSTYPPMKKAKCQAASAFSPLDYSKNGLHHSDEVVFDPSSISLDDDPKLVDYRPPPAAANLSRKKATLPQPAKKLVIKLVKAKPTLPTNFEEDTWAKLQSAIKAIFLKQPDSCDLEKLYQAVNDLCLHKMGGNLYLRIEKECEAHISAALQSLVGQSPDLEVFLKLVATCWKDLCDQMLMIRGIALYLDRTYVKQTPNVRSLWDMGLQLFRKHLSLSPEVEHKTVTGILRMIERERLGESADRSLLDHLLKMFTSLGIYAESFESPFLECTSEFYASEGMKYMQQSDVPDYLKHVESRLNEEQDRCNIYIDASTKKPLIATAEKQLLERHISAILDKGFMMLMDGHRIKDLQTMYSLFLRVNSLESLRQALSMYIRRTGQGMVMDEEKDKDMVSSLLEFKASLDSVWEESFSKNEGFCITVKDAFEHLINLRQVSLLFCRSDLNWLPNYIILNKLCAACDYYNFFF
;
A
#
# COMPACT_ATOMS: atom_id res chain seq x y z
N MET A 1 54.29 -2.27 -22.23
CA MET A 1 55.41 -1.36 -21.98
C MET A 1 55.41 -0.27 -23.05
N SER A 2 55.57 0.97 -22.61
CA SER A 2 56.05 2.13 -23.38
C SER A 2 55.10 2.80 -24.39
N LEU A 3 54.46 3.89 -23.93
CA LEU A 3 54.26 5.10 -24.74
C LEU A 3 55.63 5.68 -25.15
N PRO A 4 55.73 6.50 -26.22
CA PRO A 4 55.74 7.95 -25.96
C PRO A 4 55.20 8.88 -27.10
N THR A 5 54.46 9.90 -26.64
CA THR A 5 54.44 11.34 -27.01
C THR A 5 54.40 11.88 -28.46
N LYS A 6 53.35 12.71 -28.65
CA LYS A 6 53.28 14.11 -29.15
C LYS A 6 53.83 14.46 -30.55
N ARG A 7 52.94 15.03 -31.38
CA ARG A 7 53.11 16.36 -32.04
C ARG A 7 51.83 16.77 -32.79
N SER A 8 51.31 17.98 -32.52
CA SER A 8 51.06 19.02 -33.54
C SER A 8 50.25 20.21 -32.98
N ALA A 9 50.87 21.39 -33.02
CA ALA A 9 50.21 22.65 -33.40
C ALA A 9 50.31 22.72 -34.95
N THR A 10 49.47 23.40 -35.74
CA THR A 10 49.04 24.80 -35.68
C THR A 10 48.00 25.06 -36.80
N ALA A 11 47.11 26.05 -36.59
CA ALA A 11 46.53 26.98 -37.59
C ALA A 11 45.48 26.41 -38.60
N THR A 12 44.37 27.05 -38.97
CA THR A 12 43.85 28.42 -38.76
C THR A 12 42.42 28.56 -39.34
N ALA A 13 41.69 29.55 -38.82
CA ALA A 13 40.58 30.32 -39.42
C ALA A 13 39.27 29.56 -39.73
N SER A 14 38.07 30.08 -39.49
CA SER A 14 37.49 31.39 -39.15
C SER A 14 36.01 31.10 -38.88
N THR A 15 35.28 31.74 -37.96
CA THR A 15 34.59 33.02 -38.21
C THR A 15 33.90 33.54 -36.94
N ALA A 16 33.90 34.88 -36.82
CA ALA A 16 33.06 35.80 -36.04
C ALA A 16 31.89 35.21 -35.21
N GLY A 17 31.61 35.61 -33.96
CA GLY A 17 31.93 36.83 -33.24
C GLY A 17 30.77 37.83 -33.27
N THR A 18 29.79 37.72 -32.35
CA THR A 18 29.27 38.87 -31.57
C THR A 18 28.44 38.41 -30.37
N SER A 19 28.76 38.99 -29.23
CA SER A 19 28.08 38.97 -27.93
C SER A 19 26.76 39.75 -27.93
N THR A 20 25.80 39.33 -27.12
CA THR A 20 24.98 40.25 -26.29
C THR A 20 24.28 39.49 -25.16
N SER A 21 24.41 40.04 -23.97
CA SER A 21 23.76 39.69 -22.71
C SER A 21 22.26 39.99 -22.73
N SER A 22 21.42 39.11 -22.16
CA SER A 22 20.15 39.55 -21.56
C SER A 22 19.79 38.70 -20.34
N THR A 23 19.52 39.42 -19.27
CA THR A 23 19.18 39.00 -17.91
C THR A 23 17.65 38.92 -17.81
N TYR A 24 17.09 37.84 -17.26
CA TYR A 24 15.65 37.71 -16.98
C TYR A 24 15.35 37.90 -15.47
N PRO A 25 14.16 38.44 -15.11
CA PRO A 25 13.87 38.99 -13.78
C PRO A 25 13.23 37.98 -12.79
N PRO A 26 13.19 38.31 -11.47
CA PRO A 26 12.60 37.44 -10.44
C PRO A 26 11.11 37.75 -10.18
N MET A 27 10.29 36.71 -9.95
CA MET A 27 8.89 36.84 -9.57
C MET A 27 8.70 36.91 -8.04
N LYS A 28 7.73 37.74 -7.64
CA LYS A 28 7.49 38.28 -6.30
C LYS A 28 6.77 37.32 -5.34
N LYS A 29 7.11 37.46 -4.06
CA LYS A 29 6.43 36.91 -2.88
C LYS A 29 5.06 37.56 -2.65
N ALA A 30 4.10 36.79 -2.15
CA ALA A 30 2.93 37.26 -1.43
C ALA A 30 2.92 36.67 0.00
N LYS A 31 2.47 37.47 0.98
CA LYS A 31 2.51 37.23 2.43
C LYS A 31 1.11 37.47 2.99
N CYS A 32 0.61 36.59 3.86
CA CYS A 32 -0.37 36.86 4.93
C CYS A 32 -0.31 35.66 5.91
N GLN A 33 0.18 35.85 7.14
CA GLN A 33 -0.51 36.30 8.37
C GLN A 33 -1.04 35.11 9.19
N ALA A 34 -0.57 35.06 10.44
CA ALA A 34 -0.89 34.06 11.45
C ALA A 34 -2.14 34.47 12.26
N ALA A 35 -2.89 33.47 12.73
CA ALA A 35 -3.74 33.57 13.91
C ALA A 35 -3.88 32.19 14.57
N SER A 36 -4.16 32.22 15.87
CA SER A 36 -3.76 31.31 16.94
C SER A 36 -4.75 30.19 17.30
N ALA A 37 -4.21 29.24 18.06
CA ALA A 37 -4.80 28.08 18.75
C ALA A 37 -6.14 28.26 19.47
N PHE A 38 -6.93 27.18 19.56
CA PHE A 38 -7.65 26.70 20.76
C PHE A 38 -8.03 25.20 20.62
N SER A 39 -8.02 24.48 21.74
CA SER A 39 -8.06 23.01 21.91
C SER A 39 -9.51 22.44 22.08
N PRO A 40 -9.73 21.15 22.45
CA PRO A 40 -10.77 20.30 21.84
C PRO A 40 -12.05 20.16 22.69
N LEU A 41 -13.20 19.89 22.05
CA LEU A 41 -14.40 19.40 22.75
C LEU A 41 -15.19 18.38 21.91
N ASP A 42 -15.86 17.54 22.68
CA ASP A 42 -16.43 16.23 22.44
C ASP A 42 -17.88 16.25 21.89
N TYR A 43 -18.36 15.08 21.45
CA TYR A 43 -19.78 14.64 21.26
C TYR A 43 -20.60 14.94 19.98
N SER A 44 -20.84 13.84 19.23
CA SER A 44 -22.10 13.31 18.65
C SER A 44 -23.20 14.17 17.98
N LYS A 45 -23.64 13.61 16.83
CA LYS A 45 -24.99 13.54 16.18
C LYS A 45 -25.43 14.57 15.12
N ASN A 46 -25.63 14.00 13.93
CA ASN A 46 -26.67 14.19 12.89
C ASN A 46 -26.79 15.51 12.11
N GLY A 47 -26.75 15.38 10.78
CA GLY A 47 -27.34 16.32 9.82
C GLY A 47 -26.96 16.02 8.38
N LEU A 48 -27.91 15.51 7.59
CA LEU A 48 -27.81 15.22 6.14
C LEU A 48 -27.44 16.48 5.31
N HIS A 49 -26.66 16.30 4.25
CA HIS A 49 -26.97 16.87 2.93
C HIS A 49 -26.35 16.03 1.79
N HIS A 50 -27.21 15.72 0.81
CA HIS A 50 -27.03 14.97 -0.43
C HIS A 50 -25.94 15.54 -1.35
N SER A 51 -25.17 14.66 -2.00
CA SER A 51 -24.66 14.85 -3.37
C SER A 51 -24.39 13.46 -3.98
N ASP A 52 -25.00 13.22 -5.13
CA ASP A 52 -25.11 11.92 -5.81
C ASP A 52 -23.83 11.52 -6.54
N GLU A 53 -23.30 10.33 -6.25
CA GLU A 53 -22.54 9.51 -7.19
C GLU A 53 -22.77 8.02 -6.85
N VAL A 54 -23.40 7.29 -7.77
CA VAL A 54 -23.83 5.90 -7.56
C VAL A 54 -22.66 4.97 -7.92
N VAL A 55 -21.93 4.50 -6.91
CA VAL A 55 -21.04 3.33 -7.01
C VAL A 55 -21.78 2.15 -6.37
N PHE A 56 -22.04 1.10 -7.16
CA PHE A 56 -22.78 -0.09 -6.71
C PHE A 56 -21.79 -1.14 -6.20
N ASP A 57 -21.76 -1.37 -4.88
CA ASP A 57 -20.94 -2.39 -4.22
C ASP A 57 -21.79 -3.63 -3.90
N PRO A 58 -21.55 -4.80 -4.52
CA PRO A 58 -22.33 -6.01 -4.28
C PRO A 58 -21.65 -6.87 -3.22
N SER A 59 -21.62 -6.42 -1.96
CA SER A 59 -21.17 -7.22 -0.81
C SER A 59 -21.82 -6.78 0.50
N SER A 60 -23.15 -6.83 0.58
CA SER A 60 -23.86 -6.87 1.87
C SER A 60 -25.30 -7.37 1.72
N ILE A 61 -25.55 -8.59 2.20
CA ILE A 61 -26.80 -9.05 2.85
C ILE A 61 -26.44 -10.41 3.48
N SER A 62 -26.26 -10.41 4.79
CA SER A 62 -26.23 -11.59 5.66
C SER A 62 -27.59 -11.70 6.36
N LEU A 63 -28.22 -12.87 6.31
CA LEU A 63 -29.46 -13.18 7.03
C LEU A 63 -29.15 -14.29 8.05
N ASP A 64 -29.13 -13.92 9.32
CA ASP A 64 -29.28 -14.82 10.47
C ASP A 64 -30.74 -14.77 10.93
N ASP A 65 -31.40 -15.93 11.06
CA ASP A 65 -32.47 -16.11 12.05
C ASP A 65 -32.64 -17.60 12.36
N ASP A 66 -32.62 -17.92 13.66
CA ASP A 66 -32.51 -19.25 14.26
C ASP A 66 -33.65 -19.39 15.30
N PRO A 67 -34.55 -20.39 15.24
CA PRO A 67 -35.69 -20.44 16.15
C PRO A 67 -35.42 -21.29 17.42
N LYS A 68 -35.65 -20.68 18.59
CA LYS A 68 -35.58 -21.35 19.91
C LYS A 68 -36.78 -22.27 20.20
N LEU A 69 -36.46 -23.43 20.81
CA LEU A 69 -37.36 -24.39 21.46
C LEU A 69 -38.14 -23.79 22.65
N VAL A 70 -39.41 -24.20 22.80
CA VAL A 70 -40.09 -24.26 24.11
C VAL A 70 -40.82 -25.60 24.23
N ASP A 71 -40.63 -26.22 25.38
CA ASP A 71 -40.95 -27.60 25.74
C ASP A 71 -42.08 -27.60 26.78
N TYR A 72 -43.16 -28.37 26.61
CA TYR A 72 -44.15 -28.64 27.67
C TYR A 72 -44.90 -29.97 27.46
N ARG A 73 -44.87 -30.83 28.49
CA ARG A 73 -45.62 -32.09 28.65
C ARG A 73 -46.93 -31.91 29.45
N PRO A 74 -47.89 -32.88 29.40
CA PRO A 74 -49.35 -32.66 29.55
C PRO A 74 -49.98 -33.21 30.86
N PRO A 75 -51.31 -33.02 31.03
CA PRO A 75 -52.16 -34.03 31.70
C PRO A 75 -53.54 -34.23 30.98
N PRO A 76 -54.45 -35.16 31.40
CA PRO A 76 -54.99 -36.16 30.47
C PRO A 76 -56.54 -36.19 30.30
N ALA A 77 -56.94 -37.03 29.33
CA ALA A 77 -58.14 -37.88 29.23
C ALA A 77 -59.58 -37.31 29.24
N ALA A 78 -60.21 -37.52 28.07
CA ALA A 78 -61.52 -38.13 27.83
C ALA A 78 -62.82 -37.34 28.12
N ALA A 79 -63.62 -37.09 27.07
CA ALA A 79 -64.83 -37.90 26.76
C ALA A 79 -65.72 -37.26 25.65
N ASN A 80 -65.97 -38.04 24.60
CA ASN A 80 -67.23 -38.22 23.84
C ASN A 80 -67.95 -36.97 23.25
N LEU A 81 -67.82 -36.71 21.94
CA LEU A 81 -68.58 -37.26 20.79
C LEU A 81 -69.85 -36.47 20.42
N SER A 82 -69.77 -35.73 19.31
CA SER A 82 -70.83 -35.72 18.29
C SER A 82 -70.23 -35.45 16.91
N ARG A 83 -70.36 -36.47 16.06
CA ARG A 83 -69.72 -36.66 14.76
C ARG A 83 -70.43 -35.80 13.69
N LYS A 84 -69.81 -34.71 13.22
CA LYS A 84 -70.09 -34.17 11.88
C LYS A 84 -68.97 -34.59 10.95
N LYS A 85 -69.32 -35.39 9.95
CA LYS A 85 -68.45 -35.94 8.90
C LYS A 85 -67.80 -34.77 8.17
N ALA A 86 -66.50 -34.53 8.39
CA ALA A 86 -65.74 -33.56 7.62
C ALA A 86 -65.58 -34.08 6.19
N THR A 87 -66.07 -33.31 5.22
CA THR A 87 -65.93 -33.59 3.79
C THR A 87 -64.45 -33.56 3.41
N LEU A 88 -63.95 -34.62 2.76
CA LEU A 88 -62.60 -34.64 2.18
C LEU A 88 -62.41 -33.48 1.19
N PRO A 89 -61.19 -32.90 1.06
CA PRO A 89 -60.91 -31.93 0.02
C PRO A 89 -61.24 -32.55 -1.34
N GLN A 90 -62.12 -31.92 -2.12
CA GLN A 90 -62.38 -32.41 -3.48
C GLN A 90 -61.08 -32.36 -4.29
N PRO A 91 -60.78 -33.37 -5.13
CA PRO A 91 -59.63 -33.32 -6.01
C PRO A 91 -59.76 -32.10 -6.92
N ALA A 92 -58.71 -31.29 -6.99
CA ALA A 92 -58.66 -30.11 -7.85
C ALA A 92 -59.13 -30.48 -9.26
N LYS A 93 -60.18 -29.81 -9.75
CA LYS A 93 -60.75 -30.08 -11.08
C LYS A 93 -59.68 -29.83 -12.14
N LYS A 94 -59.16 -30.90 -12.75
CA LYS A 94 -58.19 -30.83 -13.84
C LYS A 94 -58.87 -30.27 -15.08
N LEU A 95 -58.57 -29.01 -15.42
CA LEU A 95 -59.02 -28.38 -16.65
C LEU A 95 -58.32 -29.05 -17.84
N VAL A 96 -59.10 -29.60 -18.78
CA VAL A 96 -58.58 -30.22 -20.00
C VAL A 96 -58.89 -29.28 -21.16
N ILE A 97 -57.86 -28.62 -21.68
CA ILE A 97 -57.97 -27.78 -22.88
C ILE A 97 -58.03 -28.72 -24.09
N LYS A 98 -59.16 -28.72 -24.80
CA LYS A 98 -59.29 -29.44 -26.09
C LYS A 98 -58.60 -28.63 -27.19
N LEU A 99 -57.39 -29.02 -27.58
CA LEU A 99 -56.72 -28.43 -28.75
C LEU A 99 -57.34 -28.96 -30.05
N VAL A 100 -57.74 -28.05 -30.95
CA VAL A 100 -58.32 -28.37 -32.28
C VAL A 100 -57.23 -28.63 -33.35
N LYS A 101 -55.97 -28.34 -33.03
CA LYS A 101 -54.80 -28.57 -33.89
C LYS A 101 -53.72 -29.33 -33.10
N ALA A 102 -52.89 -30.12 -33.80
CA ALA A 102 -51.77 -30.83 -33.17
C ALA A 102 -50.88 -29.88 -32.36
N LYS A 103 -50.27 -30.39 -31.28
CA LYS A 103 -49.37 -29.61 -30.42
C LYS A 103 -48.26 -29.00 -31.30
N PRO A 104 -48.08 -27.67 -31.33
CA PRO A 104 -47.00 -27.07 -32.09
C PRO A 104 -45.67 -27.65 -31.59
N THR A 105 -44.94 -28.27 -32.50
CA THR A 105 -43.61 -28.83 -32.25
C THR A 105 -42.57 -27.81 -32.64
N LEU A 106 -41.51 -27.70 -31.84
CA LEU A 106 -40.37 -26.85 -32.13
C LEU A 106 -39.78 -27.24 -33.50
N PRO A 107 -39.46 -26.30 -34.39
CA PRO A 107 -38.74 -26.60 -35.63
C PRO A 107 -37.43 -27.35 -35.32
N THR A 108 -37.05 -28.31 -36.16
CA THR A 108 -35.82 -29.10 -35.95
C THR A 108 -34.56 -28.26 -35.99
N ASN A 109 -34.57 -27.15 -36.74
CA ASN A 109 -33.42 -26.25 -36.91
C ASN A 109 -33.46 -25.05 -35.94
N PHE A 110 -34.43 -25.01 -35.03
CA PHE A 110 -34.64 -23.86 -34.14
C PHE A 110 -33.38 -23.47 -33.36
N GLU A 111 -32.66 -24.45 -32.81
CA GLU A 111 -31.45 -24.21 -32.04
C GLU A 111 -30.35 -23.57 -32.91
N GLU A 112 -30.09 -24.13 -34.09
CA GLU A 112 -29.04 -23.64 -35.00
C GLU A 112 -29.37 -22.26 -35.59
N ASP A 113 -30.62 -22.05 -36.01
CA ASP A 113 -31.05 -20.77 -36.58
C ASP A 113 -31.01 -19.64 -35.53
N THR A 114 -31.37 -19.96 -34.28
CA THR A 114 -31.34 -19.00 -33.17
C THR A 114 -29.90 -18.75 -32.72
N TRP A 115 -29.08 -19.80 -32.66
CA TRP A 115 -27.66 -19.65 -32.38
C TRP A 115 -26.93 -18.82 -33.44
N ALA A 116 -27.20 -19.02 -34.73
CA ALA A 116 -26.57 -18.24 -35.80
C ALA A 116 -26.81 -16.73 -35.64
N LYS A 117 -28.01 -16.33 -35.20
CA LYS A 117 -28.33 -14.94 -34.88
C LYS A 117 -27.52 -14.43 -33.69
N LEU A 118 -27.49 -15.19 -32.58
CA LEU A 118 -26.73 -14.83 -31.39
C LEU A 118 -25.22 -14.78 -31.65
N GLN A 119 -24.70 -15.73 -32.42
CA GLN A 119 -23.29 -15.77 -32.82
C GLN A 119 -22.92 -14.56 -33.67
N SER A 120 -23.78 -14.15 -34.60
CA SER A 120 -23.57 -12.93 -35.38
C SER A 120 -23.51 -11.69 -34.49
N ALA A 121 -24.42 -11.59 -33.51
CA ALA A 121 -24.43 -10.49 -32.54
C ALA A 121 -23.16 -10.46 -31.67
N ILE A 122 -22.75 -11.61 -31.13
CA ILE A 122 -21.54 -11.74 -30.32
C ILE A 122 -20.29 -11.37 -31.13
N LYS A 123 -20.21 -11.80 -32.39
CA LYS A 123 -19.11 -11.39 -33.29
C LYS A 123 -19.13 -9.91 -33.60
N ALA A 124 -20.31 -9.30 -33.78
CA ALA A 124 -20.42 -7.86 -33.97
C ALA A 124 -19.92 -7.08 -32.73
N ILE A 125 -20.23 -7.56 -31.52
CA ILE A 125 -19.72 -7.01 -30.25
C ILE A 125 -18.19 -7.07 -30.22
N PHE A 126 -17.59 -8.22 -30.53
CA PHE A 126 -16.13 -8.37 -30.56
C PHE A 126 -15.45 -7.46 -31.58
N LEU A 127 -16.08 -7.27 -32.75
CA LEU A 127 -15.58 -6.39 -33.80
C LEU A 127 -15.91 -4.90 -33.58
N LYS A 128 -16.62 -4.56 -32.49
CA LYS A 128 -17.14 -3.21 -32.21
C LYS A 128 -17.96 -2.65 -33.38
N GLN A 129 -18.74 -3.50 -34.02
CA GLN A 129 -19.62 -3.17 -35.15
C GLN A 129 -21.07 -3.08 -34.71
N PRO A 130 -21.90 -2.24 -35.38
CA PRO A 130 -23.33 -2.21 -35.10
C PRO A 130 -23.96 -3.55 -35.48
N ASP A 131 -24.80 -4.07 -34.59
CA ASP A 131 -25.65 -5.21 -34.92
C ASP A 131 -26.92 -4.75 -35.64
N SER A 132 -27.32 -5.51 -36.65
CA SER A 132 -28.58 -5.34 -37.37
C SER A 132 -29.79 -5.85 -36.57
N CYS A 133 -29.57 -6.68 -35.55
CA CYS A 133 -30.61 -7.23 -34.70
C CYS A 133 -30.85 -6.37 -33.45
N ASP A 134 -32.12 -6.22 -33.07
CA ASP A 134 -32.53 -5.49 -31.87
C ASP A 134 -32.19 -6.28 -30.59
N LEU A 135 -31.69 -5.59 -29.56
CA LEU A 135 -31.24 -6.20 -28.30
C LEU A 135 -32.36 -6.98 -27.61
N GLU A 136 -33.60 -6.49 -27.68
CA GLU A 136 -34.76 -7.17 -27.11
C GLU A 136 -35.02 -8.52 -27.81
N LYS A 137 -34.84 -8.57 -29.12
CA LYS A 137 -34.99 -9.81 -29.90
C LYS A 137 -33.89 -10.81 -29.58
N LEU A 138 -32.66 -10.34 -29.37
CA LEU A 138 -31.55 -11.20 -28.95
C LEU A 138 -31.77 -11.74 -27.54
N TYR A 139 -32.23 -10.90 -26.61
CA TYR A 139 -32.60 -11.34 -25.27
C TYR A 139 -33.74 -12.37 -25.30
N GLN A 140 -34.79 -12.14 -26.10
CA GLN A 140 -35.88 -13.10 -26.25
C GLN A 140 -35.41 -14.41 -26.88
N ALA A 141 -34.50 -14.36 -27.85
CA ALA A 141 -33.88 -15.56 -28.44
C ALA A 141 -33.13 -16.40 -27.40
N VAL A 142 -32.37 -15.76 -26.49
CA VAL A 142 -31.73 -16.44 -25.36
C VAL A 142 -32.77 -17.06 -24.43
N ASN A 143 -33.83 -16.31 -24.09
CA ASN A 143 -34.92 -16.79 -23.25
C ASN A 143 -35.59 -18.04 -23.84
N ASP A 144 -35.96 -18.01 -25.12
CA ASP A 144 -36.61 -19.12 -25.80
C ASP A 144 -35.73 -20.38 -25.80
N LEU A 145 -34.43 -20.24 -26.09
CA LEU A 145 -33.46 -21.35 -25.99
C LEU A 145 -33.40 -21.94 -24.57
N CYS A 146 -33.38 -21.08 -23.55
CA CYS A 146 -33.35 -21.52 -22.15
C CYS A 146 -34.66 -22.23 -21.74
N LEU A 147 -35.82 -21.72 -22.16
CA LEU A 147 -37.14 -22.32 -21.92
C LEU A 147 -37.25 -23.72 -22.54
N HIS A 148 -36.62 -23.92 -23.70
CA HIS A 148 -36.54 -25.21 -24.38
C HIS A 148 -35.43 -26.14 -23.83
N LYS A 149 -34.86 -25.83 -22.66
CA LYS A 149 -33.80 -26.60 -21.97
C LYS A 149 -32.48 -26.69 -22.75
N MET A 150 -32.21 -25.74 -23.65
CA MET A 150 -30.97 -25.68 -24.44
C MET A 150 -29.92 -24.74 -23.82
N GLY A 151 -30.14 -24.26 -22.60
CA GLY A 151 -29.25 -23.29 -21.92
C GLY A 151 -27.80 -23.79 -21.75
N GLY A 152 -27.60 -25.07 -21.46
CA GLY A 152 -26.24 -25.64 -21.33
C GLY A 152 -25.46 -25.64 -22.63
N ASN A 153 -26.10 -25.98 -23.75
CA ASN A 153 -25.45 -25.89 -25.07
C ASN A 153 -25.14 -24.43 -25.41
N LEU A 154 -26.09 -23.52 -25.17
CA LEU A 154 -25.90 -22.09 -25.39
C LEU A 154 -24.71 -21.54 -24.60
N TYR A 155 -24.58 -21.88 -23.31
CA TYR A 155 -23.44 -21.48 -22.48
C TYR A 155 -22.11 -21.91 -23.09
N LEU A 156 -21.98 -23.20 -23.47
CA LEU A 156 -20.76 -23.74 -24.07
C LEU A 156 -20.41 -23.08 -25.41
N ARG A 157 -21.43 -22.76 -26.21
CA ARG A 157 -21.21 -22.06 -27.49
C ARG A 157 -20.74 -20.63 -27.28
N ILE A 158 -21.30 -19.91 -26.31
CA ILE A 158 -20.84 -18.55 -25.94
C ILE A 158 -19.39 -18.63 -25.43
N GLU A 159 -19.10 -19.55 -24.51
CA GLU A 159 -17.76 -19.77 -23.96
C GLU A 159 -16.73 -20.00 -25.07
N LYS A 160 -17.06 -20.85 -26.06
CA LYS A 160 -16.18 -21.13 -27.21
C LYS A 160 -15.89 -19.89 -28.07
N GLU A 161 -16.89 -19.06 -28.34
CA GLU A 161 -16.69 -17.82 -29.12
C GLU A 161 -15.84 -16.81 -28.33
N CYS A 162 -16.10 -16.67 -27.02
CA CYS A 162 -15.28 -15.84 -26.14
C CYS A 162 -13.83 -16.33 -26.07
N GLU A 163 -13.61 -17.64 -25.92
CA GLU A 163 -12.27 -18.23 -25.83
C GLU A 163 -11.47 -17.98 -27.12
N ALA A 164 -12.09 -18.18 -28.28
CA ALA A 164 -11.44 -17.92 -29.56
C ALA A 164 -11.05 -16.43 -29.71
N HIS A 165 -11.94 -15.51 -29.32
CA HIS A 165 -11.67 -14.08 -29.38
C HIS A 165 -10.55 -13.65 -28.41
N ILE A 166 -10.65 -14.05 -27.14
CA ILE A 166 -9.68 -13.71 -26.08
C ILE A 166 -8.29 -14.26 -26.43
N SER A 167 -8.22 -15.51 -26.88
CA SER A 167 -6.98 -16.14 -27.33
C SER A 167 -6.33 -15.34 -28.47
N ALA A 168 -7.10 -14.97 -29.49
CA ALA A 168 -6.60 -14.19 -30.62
C ALA A 168 -6.14 -12.78 -30.20
N ALA A 169 -6.90 -12.11 -29.31
CA ALA A 169 -6.57 -10.79 -28.80
C ALA A 169 -5.24 -10.79 -28.04
N LEU A 170 -5.04 -11.73 -27.12
CA LEU A 170 -3.78 -11.85 -26.36
C LEU A 170 -2.60 -12.25 -27.26
N GLN A 171 -2.80 -13.15 -28.23
CA GLN A 171 -1.78 -13.49 -29.21
C GLN A 171 -1.38 -12.29 -30.08
N SER A 172 -2.31 -11.38 -30.38
CA SER A 172 -2.00 -10.16 -31.14
C SER A 172 -1.07 -9.19 -30.40
N LEU A 173 -0.94 -9.30 -29.07
CA LEU A 173 -0.04 -8.50 -28.24
C LEU A 173 1.41 -9.03 -28.25
N VAL A 174 1.62 -10.30 -28.60
CA VAL A 174 2.95 -10.92 -28.64
C VAL A 174 3.83 -10.19 -29.67
N GLY A 175 5.05 -9.81 -29.29
CA GLY A 175 5.96 -9.06 -30.16
C GLY A 175 5.56 -7.60 -30.44
N GLN A 176 4.46 -7.09 -29.87
CA GLN A 176 4.06 -5.69 -30.07
C GLN A 176 4.98 -4.73 -29.32
N SER A 177 5.33 -3.62 -29.96
CA SER A 177 6.07 -2.44 -29.47
C SER A 177 7.29 -2.71 -28.56
N PRO A 178 8.51 -2.28 -28.91
CA PRO A 178 9.63 -2.35 -27.96
C PRO A 178 9.47 -1.37 -26.78
N ASP A 179 8.69 -0.30 -26.95
CA ASP A 179 8.39 0.66 -25.89
C ASP A 179 7.39 0.06 -24.90
N LEU A 180 7.81 -0.04 -23.64
CA LEU A 180 7.03 -0.62 -22.55
C LEU A 180 5.76 0.19 -22.26
N GLU A 181 5.81 1.52 -22.26
CA GLU A 181 4.63 2.32 -21.93
C GLU A 181 3.56 2.23 -23.03
N VAL A 182 3.99 2.23 -24.30
CA VAL A 182 3.10 1.99 -25.44
C VAL A 182 2.51 0.58 -25.34
N PHE A 183 3.32 -0.42 -25.03
CA PHE A 183 2.87 -1.79 -24.85
C PHE A 183 1.82 -1.91 -23.72
N LEU A 184 2.05 -1.28 -22.57
CA LEU A 184 1.10 -1.27 -21.45
C LEU A 184 -0.25 -0.65 -21.83
N LYS A 185 -0.25 0.42 -22.64
CA LYS A 185 -1.49 1.02 -23.16
C LYS A 185 -2.27 0.06 -24.07
N LEU A 186 -1.58 -0.76 -24.86
CA LEU A 186 -2.20 -1.81 -25.68
C LEU A 186 -2.83 -2.90 -24.80
N VAL A 187 -2.12 -3.36 -23.76
CA VAL A 187 -2.64 -4.35 -22.79
C VAL A 187 -3.87 -3.79 -22.07
N ALA A 188 -3.79 -2.56 -21.57
CA ALA A 188 -4.92 -1.89 -20.89
C ALA A 188 -6.14 -1.75 -21.81
N THR A 189 -5.92 -1.40 -23.09
CA THR A 189 -7.01 -1.32 -24.07
C THR A 189 -7.62 -2.69 -24.33
N CYS A 190 -6.79 -3.72 -24.51
CA CYS A 190 -7.26 -5.10 -24.70
C CYS A 190 -8.11 -5.59 -23.51
N TRP A 191 -7.68 -5.29 -22.28
CA TRP A 191 -8.41 -5.63 -21.08
C TRP A 191 -9.74 -4.88 -20.97
N LYS A 192 -9.72 -3.56 -21.18
CA LYS A 192 -10.93 -2.73 -21.17
C LYS A 192 -11.95 -3.20 -22.21
N ASP A 193 -11.47 -3.47 -23.43
CA ASP A 193 -12.31 -3.96 -24.52
C ASP A 193 -13.00 -5.27 -24.14
N LEU A 194 -12.27 -6.20 -23.52
CA LEU A 194 -12.85 -7.44 -23.02
C LEU A 194 -13.93 -7.16 -21.96
N CYS A 195 -13.66 -6.31 -20.98
CA CYS A 195 -14.64 -5.98 -19.94
C CYS A 195 -15.94 -5.44 -20.55
N ASP A 196 -15.83 -4.47 -21.47
CA ASP A 196 -16.98 -3.86 -22.14
C ASP A 196 -17.76 -4.89 -22.97
N GLN A 197 -17.06 -5.74 -23.73
CA GLN A 197 -17.65 -6.81 -24.52
C GLN A 197 -18.37 -7.85 -23.65
N MET A 198 -17.76 -8.28 -22.54
CA MET A 198 -18.36 -9.25 -21.63
C MET A 198 -19.60 -8.70 -20.92
N LEU A 199 -19.62 -7.41 -20.58
CA LEU A 199 -20.81 -6.75 -20.04
C LEU A 199 -21.96 -6.73 -21.05
N MET A 200 -21.68 -6.44 -22.33
CA MET A 200 -22.69 -6.49 -23.39
C MET A 200 -23.22 -7.91 -23.63
N ILE A 201 -22.34 -8.90 -23.73
CA ILE A 201 -22.73 -10.32 -23.89
C ILE A 201 -23.59 -10.76 -22.70
N ARG A 202 -23.20 -10.41 -21.48
CA ARG A 202 -23.99 -10.70 -20.28
C ARG A 202 -25.35 -9.99 -20.30
N GLY A 203 -25.42 -8.77 -20.82
CA GLY A 203 -26.69 -8.05 -21.01
C GLY A 203 -27.66 -8.80 -21.92
N ILE A 204 -27.18 -9.26 -23.09
CA ILE A 204 -27.98 -10.06 -24.03
C ILE A 204 -28.36 -11.41 -23.42
N ALA A 205 -27.40 -12.07 -22.77
CA ALA A 205 -27.58 -13.40 -22.19
C ALA A 205 -28.00 -13.37 -20.71
N LEU A 206 -28.63 -12.29 -20.25
CA LEU A 206 -28.95 -12.10 -18.83
C LEU A 206 -29.88 -13.19 -18.28
N TYR A 207 -30.82 -13.67 -19.10
CA TYR A 207 -31.72 -14.74 -18.70
C TYR A 207 -30.95 -16.05 -18.45
N LEU A 208 -29.96 -16.38 -19.30
CA LEU A 208 -29.10 -17.55 -19.14
C LEU A 208 -28.30 -17.48 -17.82
N ASP A 209 -27.71 -16.31 -17.53
CA ASP A 209 -26.91 -16.07 -16.31
C ASP A 209 -27.78 -16.17 -15.04
N ARG A 210 -29.03 -15.68 -15.07
CA ARG A 210 -29.93 -15.68 -13.91
C ARG A 210 -30.73 -16.97 -13.70
N THR A 211 -30.82 -17.83 -14.72
CA THR A 211 -31.59 -19.08 -14.65
C THR A 211 -30.67 -20.29 -14.68
N TYR A 212 -30.12 -20.63 -15.85
CA TYR A 212 -29.31 -21.83 -16.04
C TYR A 212 -28.05 -21.83 -15.18
N VAL A 213 -27.26 -20.76 -15.23
CA VAL A 213 -26.00 -20.66 -14.46
C VAL A 213 -26.29 -20.71 -12.96
N LYS A 214 -27.26 -19.91 -12.49
CA LYS A 214 -27.64 -19.89 -11.06
C LYS A 214 -28.16 -21.23 -10.55
N GLN A 215 -28.83 -22.01 -11.39
CA GLN A 215 -29.42 -23.30 -11.01
C GLN A 215 -28.45 -24.48 -11.14
N THR A 216 -27.37 -24.32 -11.92
CA THR A 216 -26.45 -25.42 -12.22
C THR A 216 -25.19 -25.30 -11.36
N PRO A 217 -24.93 -26.23 -10.44
CA PRO A 217 -23.73 -26.19 -9.62
C PRO A 217 -22.48 -26.29 -10.49
N ASN A 218 -21.40 -25.62 -10.09
CA ASN A 218 -20.09 -25.60 -10.77
C ASN A 218 -20.06 -24.90 -12.14
N VAL A 219 -21.12 -24.22 -12.56
CA VAL A 219 -21.10 -23.34 -13.73
C VAL A 219 -20.81 -21.90 -13.27
N ARG A 220 -19.88 -21.23 -13.94
CA ARG A 220 -19.49 -19.85 -13.63
C ARG A 220 -20.46 -18.86 -14.26
N SER A 221 -20.56 -17.67 -13.66
CA SER A 221 -21.23 -16.55 -14.33
C SER A 221 -20.53 -16.24 -15.65
N LEU A 222 -21.25 -15.66 -16.61
CA LEU A 222 -20.63 -15.27 -17.88
C LEU A 222 -19.45 -14.31 -17.66
N TRP A 223 -19.55 -13.44 -16.65
CA TRP A 223 -18.46 -12.56 -16.24
C TRP A 223 -17.24 -13.35 -15.76
N ASP A 224 -17.41 -14.25 -14.79
CA ASP A 224 -16.31 -15.05 -14.23
C ASP A 224 -15.71 -16.00 -15.27
N MET A 225 -16.51 -16.48 -16.22
CA MET A 225 -16.05 -17.26 -17.37
C MET A 225 -15.10 -16.41 -18.24
N GLY A 226 -15.46 -15.17 -18.58
CA GLY A 226 -14.59 -14.25 -19.32
C GLY A 226 -13.27 -13.97 -18.59
N LEU A 227 -13.33 -13.74 -17.28
CA LEU A 227 -12.14 -13.55 -16.43
C LEU A 227 -11.23 -14.79 -16.44
N GLN A 228 -11.82 -15.98 -16.29
CA GLN A 228 -11.06 -17.23 -16.29
C GLN A 228 -10.40 -17.50 -17.64
N LEU A 229 -11.10 -17.22 -18.75
CA LEU A 229 -10.53 -17.36 -20.09
C LEU A 229 -9.37 -16.39 -20.30
N PHE A 230 -9.50 -15.13 -19.90
CA PHE A 230 -8.41 -14.15 -20.01
C PHE A 230 -7.20 -14.57 -19.17
N ARG A 231 -7.42 -14.96 -17.90
CA ARG A 231 -6.35 -15.49 -17.02
C ARG A 231 -5.65 -16.68 -17.68
N LYS A 232 -6.42 -17.65 -18.18
CA LYS A 232 -5.89 -18.85 -18.85
C LYS A 232 -5.01 -18.47 -20.03
N HIS A 233 -5.50 -17.64 -20.95
CA HIS A 233 -4.75 -17.30 -22.15
C HIS A 233 -3.58 -16.34 -21.90
N LEU A 234 -3.65 -15.51 -20.84
CA LEU A 234 -2.52 -14.70 -20.40
C LEU A 234 -1.39 -15.59 -19.88
N SER A 235 -1.71 -16.61 -19.07
CA SER A 235 -0.72 -17.59 -18.58
C SER A 235 -0.10 -18.44 -19.70
N LEU A 236 -0.83 -18.65 -20.81
CA LEU A 236 -0.31 -19.30 -22.01
C LEU A 236 0.57 -18.37 -22.87
N SER A 237 0.59 -17.07 -22.56
CA SER A 237 1.33 -16.03 -23.26
C SER A 237 2.34 -15.36 -22.31
N PRO A 238 3.33 -16.09 -21.77
CA PRO A 238 4.20 -15.61 -20.69
C PRO A 238 5.01 -14.36 -21.07
N GLU A 239 5.28 -14.15 -22.36
CA GLU A 239 5.91 -12.92 -22.85
C GLU A 239 5.06 -11.69 -22.52
N VAL A 240 3.74 -11.75 -22.76
CA VAL A 240 2.81 -10.63 -22.53
C VAL A 240 2.74 -10.33 -21.05
N GLU A 241 2.58 -11.35 -20.22
CA GLU A 241 2.53 -11.22 -18.76
C GLU A 241 3.82 -10.61 -18.22
N HIS A 242 4.97 -11.23 -18.52
CA HIS A 242 6.28 -10.76 -18.05
C HIS A 242 6.59 -9.33 -18.49
N LYS A 243 6.31 -8.99 -19.75
CA LYS A 243 6.53 -7.64 -20.29
C LYS A 243 5.60 -6.61 -19.65
N THR A 244 4.35 -7.01 -19.34
CA THR A 244 3.40 -6.15 -18.61
C THR A 244 3.92 -5.87 -17.20
N VAL A 245 4.29 -6.91 -16.45
CA VAL A 245 4.86 -6.75 -15.09
C VAL A 245 6.12 -5.89 -15.13
N THR A 246 7.05 -6.19 -16.03
CA THR A 246 8.29 -5.41 -16.22
C THR A 246 7.98 -3.94 -16.52
N GLY A 247 7.03 -3.67 -17.40
CA GLY A 247 6.61 -2.31 -17.74
C GLY A 247 6.08 -1.54 -16.52
N ILE A 248 5.20 -2.16 -15.74
CA ILE A 248 4.63 -1.57 -14.51
C ILE A 248 5.75 -1.26 -13.52
N LEU A 249 6.65 -2.21 -13.26
CA LEU A 249 7.78 -2.02 -12.34
C LEU A 249 8.69 -0.87 -12.78
N ARG A 250 8.99 -0.77 -14.08
CA ARG A 250 9.81 0.32 -14.64
C ARG A 250 9.11 1.67 -14.59
N MET A 251 7.78 1.73 -14.71
CA MET A 251 7.03 2.97 -14.50
C MET A 251 7.11 3.43 -13.04
N ILE A 252 6.95 2.51 -12.08
CA ILE A 252 7.05 2.83 -10.65
C ILE A 252 8.48 3.26 -10.28
N GLU A 253 9.50 2.59 -10.82
CA GLU A 253 10.90 2.97 -10.62
C GLU A 253 11.19 4.38 -11.16
N ARG A 254 10.72 4.72 -12.36
CA ARG A 254 10.84 6.08 -12.92
C ARG A 254 10.13 7.12 -12.04
N GLU A 255 8.96 6.80 -11.51
CA GLU A 255 8.26 7.67 -10.56
C GLU A 255 9.08 7.88 -9.26
N ARG A 256 9.76 6.85 -8.74
CA ARG A 256 10.67 6.99 -7.59
C ARG A 256 11.87 7.88 -7.91
N LEU A 257 12.31 7.93 -9.17
CA LEU A 257 13.37 8.82 -9.63
C LEU A 257 12.89 10.26 -9.89
N GLY A 258 11.60 10.54 -9.67
CA GLY A 258 11.00 11.87 -9.82
C GLY A 258 10.47 12.16 -11.22
N GLU A 259 10.41 11.15 -12.10
CA GLU A 259 9.76 11.28 -13.40
C GLU A 259 8.23 11.21 -13.27
N SER A 260 7.51 11.87 -14.19
CA SER A 260 6.05 11.73 -14.25
C SER A 260 5.67 10.36 -14.79
N ALA A 261 4.78 9.65 -14.08
CA ALA A 261 4.19 8.39 -14.53
C ALA A 261 2.67 8.53 -14.71
N ASP A 262 2.11 7.78 -15.66
CA ASP A 262 0.66 7.67 -15.83
C ASP A 262 0.07 6.77 -14.73
N ARG A 263 -0.31 7.40 -13.61
CA ARG A 263 -0.90 6.71 -12.44
C ARG A 263 -2.24 6.04 -12.77
N SER A 264 -2.98 6.54 -13.75
CA SER A 264 -4.27 5.96 -14.16
C SER A 264 -4.07 4.64 -14.90
N LEU A 265 -3.04 4.57 -15.74
CA LEU A 265 -2.64 3.33 -16.41
C LEU A 265 -2.16 2.27 -15.40
N LEU A 266 -1.36 2.68 -14.40
CA LEU A 266 -0.91 1.79 -13.32
C LEU A 266 -2.10 1.24 -12.54
N ASP A 267 -3.00 2.10 -12.05
CA ASP A 267 -4.21 1.69 -11.31
C ASP A 267 -5.07 0.70 -12.12
N HIS A 268 -5.30 1.00 -13.41
CA HIS A 268 -6.11 0.15 -14.27
C HIS A 268 -5.50 -1.25 -14.47
N LEU A 269 -4.19 -1.32 -14.72
CA LEU A 269 -3.51 -2.59 -14.92
C LEU A 269 -3.38 -3.38 -13.62
N LEU A 270 -3.09 -2.74 -12.49
CA LEU A 270 -3.03 -3.43 -11.20
C LEU A 270 -4.40 -3.99 -10.79
N LYS A 271 -5.48 -3.25 -11.04
CA LYS A 271 -6.85 -3.75 -10.87
C LYS A 271 -7.19 -4.92 -11.81
N MET A 272 -6.61 -4.96 -13.01
CA MET A 272 -6.70 -6.15 -13.88
C MET A 272 -6.05 -7.36 -13.18
N PHE A 273 -4.83 -7.25 -12.66
CA PHE A 273 -4.17 -8.35 -11.94
C PHE A 273 -4.99 -8.81 -10.72
N THR A 274 -5.58 -7.88 -9.96
CA THR A 274 -6.46 -8.21 -8.82
C THR A 274 -7.74 -8.91 -9.27
N SER A 275 -8.40 -8.41 -10.33
CA SER A 275 -9.63 -8.99 -10.88
C SER A 275 -9.41 -10.41 -11.44
N LEU A 276 -8.22 -10.66 -11.98
CA LEU A 276 -7.81 -11.97 -12.47
C LEU A 276 -7.31 -12.89 -11.34
N GLY A 277 -7.13 -12.37 -10.12
CA GLY A 277 -6.63 -13.13 -8.96
C GLY A 277 -5.18 -13.57 -9.09
N ILE A 278 -4.36 -12.85 -9.85
CA ILE A 278 -2.93 -13.14 -10.10
C ILE A 278 -1.99 -12.08 -9.52
N TYR A 279 -2.52 -11.05 -8.85
CA TYR A 279 -1.75 -9.92 -8.33
C TYR A 279 -0.60 -10.35 -7.41
N ALA A 280 -0.87 -11.20 -6.41
CA ALA A 280 0.14 -11.61 -5.43
C ALA A 280 1.30 -12.40 -6.07
N GLU A 281 0.98 -13.33 -6.97
CA GLU A 281 1.97 -14.22 -7.59
C GLU A 281 2.73 -13.57 -8.75
N SER A 282 2.05 -12.84 -9.64
CA SER A 282 2.65 -12.30 -10.85
C SER A 282 3.27 -10.91 -10.64
N PHE A 283 2.74 -10.10 -9.72
CA PHE A 283 3.18 -8.70 -9.54
C PHE A 283 3.80 -8.43 -8.18
N GLU A 284 3.13 -8.79 -7.07
CA GLU A 284 3.54 -8.34 -5.73
C GLU A 284 4.94 -8.85 -5.33
N SER A 285 5.23 -10.13 -5.57
CA SER A 285 6.56 -10.69 -5.24
C SER A 285 7.68 -9.99 -6.02
N PRO A 286 7.63 -9.89 -7.38
CA PRO A 286 8.62 -9.11 -8.13
C PRO A 286 8.68 -7.64 -7.72
N PHE A 287 7.54 -7.02 -7.39
CA PHE A 287 7.48 -5.63 -6.96
C PHE A 287 8.24 -5.38 -5.65
N LEU A 288 8.05 -6.24 -4.66
CA LEU A 288 8.75 -6.14 -3.37
C LEU A 288 10.25 -6.44 -3.53
N GLU A 289 10.63 -7.38 -4.39
CA GLU A 289 12.02 -7.69 -4.72
C GLU A 289 12.72 -6.48 -5.37
N CYS A 290 12.16 -5.93 -6.46
CA CYS A 290 12.70 -4.74 -7.11
C CYS A 290 12.74 -3.53 -6.16
N THR A 291 11.75 -3.39 -5.28
CA THR A 291 11.74 -2.31 -4.28
C THR A 291 12.86 -2.50 -3.25
N SER A 292 13.09 -3.73 -2.81
CA SER A 292 14.18 -4.07 -1.89
C SER A 292 15.55 -3.74 -2.51
N GLU A 293 15.77 -4.09 -3.77
CA GLU A 293 17.01 -3.79 -4.50
C GLU A 293 17.22 -2.28 -4.72
N PHE A 294 16.14 -1.58 -5.10
CA PHE A 294 16.14 -0.13 -5.29
C PHE A 294 16.56 0.58 -3.99
N TYR A 295 15.88 0.31 -2.89
CA TYR A 295 16.16 0.99 -1.62
C TYR A 295 17.45 0.52 -0.96
N ALA A 296 17.92 -0.71 -1.20
CA ALA A 296 19.25 -1.12 -0.77
C ALA A 296 20.34 -0.28 -1.43
N SER A 297 20.21 -0.03 -2.74
CA SER A 297 21.16 0.77 -3.51
C SER A 297 21.08 2.26 -3.13
N GLU A 298 19.87 2.79 -3.00
CA GLU A 298 19.64 4.18 -2.63
C GLU A 298 20.12 4.47 -1.19
N GLY A 299 19.80 3.59 -0.24
CA GLY A 299 20.22 3.70 1.16
C GLY A 299 21.74 3.79 1.31
N MET A 300 22.49 2.90 0.65
CA MET A 300 23.95 2.95 0.63
C MET A 300 24.49 4.25 0.01
N LYS A 301 23.95 4.66 -1.14
CA LYS A 301 24.39 5.87 -1.85
C LYS A 301 24.20 7.13 -1.00
N TYR A 302 23.00 7.33 -0.45
CA TYR A 302 22.67 8.53 0.32
C TYR A 302 23.39 8.56 1.67
N MET A 303 23.59 7.42 2.32
CA MET A 303 24.37 7.34 3.57
C MET A 303 25.83 7.78 3.38
N GLN A 304 26.41 7.51 2.21
CA GLN A 304 27.76 7.96 1.87
C GLN A 304 27.81 9.45 1.51
N GLN A 305 26.84 9.93 0.74
CA GLN A 305 26.88 11.26 0.11
C GLN A 305 26.27 12.39 0.96
N SER A 306 25.42 12.07 1.94
CA SER A 306 24.68 13.06 2.73
C SER A 306 25.14 13.06 4.19
N ASP A 307 24.89 14.15 4.91
CA ASP A 307 24.97 14.11 6.36
C ASP A 307 23.77 13.34 6.95
N VAL A 308 23.85 12.97 8.23
CA VAL A 308 22.78 12.20 8.88
C VAL A 308 21.44 12.92 8.91
N PRO A 309 21.35 14.22 9.24
CA PRO A 309 20.06 14.91 9.20
C PRO A 309 19.38 14.91 7.83
N ASP A 310 20.13 15.17 6.75
CA ASP A 310 19.54 15.18 5.40
C ASP A 310 19.19 13.75 4.95
N TYR A 311 19.97 12.74 5.38
CA TYR A 311 19.61 11.34 5.20
C TYR A 311 18.27 10.99 5.87
N LEU A 312 18.08 11.35 7.14
CA LEU A 312 16.85 11.03 7.88
C LEU A 312 15.62 11.69 7.26
N LYS A 313 15.74 12.95 6.81
CA LYS A 313 14.68 13.63 6.06
C LYS A 313 14.38 12.93 4.73
N HIS A 314 15.41 12.48 4.03
CA HIS A 314 15.23 11.72 2.79
C HIS A 314 14.45 10.42 3.05
N VAL A 315 14.80 9.69 4.12
CA VAL A 315 14.05 8.48 4.49
C VAL A 315 12.60 8.78 4.81
N GLU A 316 12.32 9.82 5.59
CA GLU A 316 10.94 10.25 5.89
C GLU A 316 10.16 10.58 4.61
N SER A 317 10.78 11.31 3.67
CA SER A 317 10.18 11.60 2.36
C SER A 317 9.84 10.31 1.61
N ARG A 318 10.78 9.37 1.51
CA ARG A 318 10.57 8.09 0.81
C ARG A 318 9.45 7.27 1.41
N LEU A 319 9.37 7.18 2.74
CA LEU A 319 8.29 6.46 3.43
C LEU A 319 6.91 7.11 3.15
N ASN A 320 6.84 8.44 3.13
CA ASN A 320 5.61 9.16 2.77
C ASN A 320 5.24 8.95 1.30
N GLU A 321 6.20 9.00 0.38
CA GLU A 321 5.94 8.74 -1.04
C GLU A 321 5.43 7.31 -1.28
N GLU A 322 5.99 6.29 -0.64
CA GLU A 322 5.47 4.92 -0.74
C GLU A 322 4.06 4.80 -0.12
N GLN A 323 3.80 5.53 0.97
CA GLN A 323 2.48 5.58 1.57
C GLN A 323 1.45 6.19 0.61
N ASP A 324 1.83 7.24 -0.12
CA ASP A 324 0.97 7.86 -1.14
C ASP A 324 0.76 6.93 -2.33
N ARG A 325 1.80 6.23 -2.81
CA ARG A 325 1.67 5.20 -3.87
C ARG A 325 0.66 4.11 -3.47
N CYS A 326 0.72 3.66 -2.22
CA CYS A 326 -0.27 2.73 -1.63
C CYS A 326 -1.71 3.25 -1.69
N ASN A 327 -1.90 4.56 -1.50
CA ASN A 327 -3.24 5.15 -1.47
C ASN A 327 -3.78 5.41 -2.89
N ILE A 328 -2.91 5.51 -3.90
CA ILE A 328 -3.31 5.89 -5.25
C ILE A 328 -3.57 4.68 -6.16
N TYR A 329 -2.66 3.71 -6.23
CA TYR A 329 -2.75 2.65 -7.24
C TYR A 329 -2.27 1.26 -6.81
N ILE A 330 -1.55 1.11 -5.69
CA ILE A 330 -1.11 -0.20 -5.19
C ILE A 330 -2.23 -0.84 -4.33
N ASP A 331 -2.37 -2.16 -4.38
CA ASP A 331 -3.38 -2.87 -3.60
C ASP A 331 -3.12 -2.72 -2.08
N ALA A 332 -4.21 -2.62 -1.30
CA ALA A 332 -4.13 -2.41 0.14
C ALA A 332 -3.38 -3.54 0.87
N SER A 333 -3.40 -4.77 0.34
CA SER A 333 -2.65 -5.90 0.88
C SER A 333 -1.14 -5.68 0.87
N THR A 334 -0.62 -4.95 -0.12
CA THR A 334 0.81 -4.69 -0.30
C THR A 334 1.35 -3.55 0.57
N LYS A 335 0.48 -2.72 1.15
CA LYS A 335 0.90 -1.55 1.93
C LYS A 335 1.85 -1.90 3.07
N LYS A 336 1.50 -2.89 3.89
CA LYS A 336 2.33 -3.31 5.03
C LYS A 336 3.69 -3.89 4.59
N PRO A 337 3.77 -4.87 3.67
CA PRO A 337 5.06 -5.41 3.23
C PRO A 337 5.92 -4.39 2.47
N LEU A 338 5.31 -3.46 1.72
CA LEU A 338 6.04 -2.40 1.02
C LEU A 338 6.75 -1.45 1.98
N ILE A 339 6.01 -0.91 2.96
CA ILE A 339 6.58 0.00 3.96
C ILE A 339 7.66 -0.72 4.80
N ALA A 340 7.42 -1.96 5.22
CA ALA A 340 8.41 -2.74 5.95
C ALA A 340 9.69 -2.98 5.12
N THR A 341 9.56 -3.17 3.80
CA THR A 341 10.71 -3.33 2.90
C THR A 341 11.53 -2.04 2.81
N ALA A 342 10.87 -0.89 2.66
CA ALA A 342 11.55 0.42 2.64
C ALA A 342 12.24 0.72 3.99
N GLU A 343 11.55 0.49 5.12
CA GLU A 343 12.10 0.66 6.47
C GLU A 343 13.33 -0.22 6.70
N LYS A 344 13.27 -1.48 6.29
CA LYS A 344 14.40 -2.40 6.40
C LYS A 344 15.62 -1.89 5.64
N GLN A 345 15.43 -1.52 4.37
CA GLN A 345 16.55 -1.15 3.50
C GLN A 345 17.12 0.24 3.81
N LEU A 346 16.27 1.21 4.16
CA LEU A 346 16.69 2.59 4.43
C LEU A 346 17.03 2.87 5.90
N LEU A 347 16.52 2.09 6.86
CA LEU A 347 16.77 2.33 8.29
C LEU A 347 17.49 1.17 8.94
N GLU A 348 16.86 -0.01 9.02
CA GLU A 348 17.34 -1.13 9.83
C GLU A 348 18.79 -1.52 9.50
N ARG A 349 19.13 -1.59 8.21
CA ARG A 349 20.49 -1.93 7.74
C ARG A 349 21.54 -0.85 8.02
N HIS A 350 21.11 0.38 8.31
CA HIS A 350 21.97 1.55 8.41
C HIS A 350 22.05 2.13 9.83
N ILE A 351 21.42 1.51 10.84
CA ILE A 351 21.36 2.03 12.21
C ILE A 351 22.74 2.34 12.80
N SER A 352 23.69 1.41 12.73
CA SER A 352 25.05 1.66 13.24
C SER A 352 25.68 2.87 12.54
N ALA A 353 25.61 2.91 11.20
CA ALA A 353 26.19 3.99 10.41
C ALA A 353 25.57 5.36 10.72
N ILE A 354 24.24 5.42 10.92
CA ILE A 354 23.52 6.63 11.32
C ILE A 354 24.03 7.14 12.67
N LEU A 355 24.14 6.24 13.66
CA LEU A 355 24.58 6.59 15.00
C LEU A 355 26.05 7.02 15.02
N ASP A 356 26.92 6.21 14.41
CA ASP A 356 28.37 6.41 14.38
C ASP A 356 28.75 7.73 13.68
N LYS A 357 28.06 8.06 12.58
CA LYS A 357 28.35 9.26 11.77
C LYS A 357 27.73 10.53 12.33
N GLY A 358 26.53 10.44 12.92
CA GLY A 358 25.69 11.63 13.16
C GLY A 358 25.33 11.90 14.60
N PHE A 359 25.24 10.89 15.46
CA PHE A 359 24.61 11.06 16.76
C PHE A 359 25.33 12.09 17.65
N MET A 360 26.67 11.99 17.76
CA MET A 360 27.46 12.96 18.52
C MET A 360 27.28 14.39 17.99
N MET A 361 27.34 14.58 16.67
CA MET A 361 27.16 15.89 16.04
C MET A 361 25.77 16.50 16.32
N LEU A 362 24.72 15.68 16.32
CA LEU A 362 23.36 16.13 16.62
C LEU A 362 23.22 16.56 18.09
N MET A 363 23.82 15.79 19.01
CA MET A 363 23.81 16.10 20.44
C MET A 363 24.60 17.37 20.76
N ASP A 364 25.84 17.47 20.25
CA ASP A 364 26.71 18.62 20.47
C ASP A 364 26.15 19.91 19.85
N GLY A 365 25.49 19.80 18.70
CA GLY A 365 24.82 20.91 18.03
C GLY A 365 23.44 21.25 18.60
N HIS A 366 22.97 20.56 19.64
CA HIS A 366 21.64 20.71 20.22
C HIS A 366 20.52 20.70 19.16
N ARG A 367 20.61 19.78 18.18
CA ARG A 367 19.72 19.69 17.04
C ARG A 367 18.44 18.91 17.36
N ILE A 368 17.59 19.50 18.21
CA ILE A 368 16.36 18.88 18.75
C ILE A 368 15.46 18.28 17.66
N LYS A 369 15.19 19.02 16.58
CA LYS A 369 14.28 18.54 15.52
C LYS A 369 14.80 17.29 14.81
N ASP A 370 16.10 17.23 14.55
CA ASP A 370 16.67 16.07 13.85
C ASP A 370 16.80 14.86 14.81
N LEU A 371 17.00 15.10 16.10
CA LEU A 371 16.91 14.07 17.15
C LEU A 371 15.48 13.53 17.29
N GLN A 372 14.45 14.38 17.18
CA GLN A 372 13.04 13.94 17.12
C GLN A 372 12.79 13.05 15.91
N THR A 373 13.27 13.44 14.72
CA THR A 373 13.15 12.63 13.50
C THR A 373 13.89 11.30 13.66
N MET A 374 15.11 11.31 14.19
CA MET A 374 15.88 10.08 14.47
C MET A 374 15.11 9.15 15.42
N TYR A 375 14.60 9.66 16.54
CA TYR A 375 13.81 8.89 17.50
C TYR A 375 12.57 8.28 16.86
N SER A 376 11.81 9.09 16.11
CA SER A 376 10.58 8.65 15.44
C SER A 376 10.85 7.54 14.42
N LEU A 377 11.93 7.66 13.64
CA LEU A 377 12.32 6.63 12.66
C LEU A 377 12.82 5.34 13.35
N PHE A 378 13.60 5.46 14.43
CA PHE A 378 14.10 4.29 15.17
C PHE A 378 13.00 3.54 15.92
N LEU A 379 11.94 4.25 16.34
CA LEU A 379 10.75 3.65 16.92
C LEU A 379 10.06 2.71 15.91
N ARG A 380 9.99 3.09 14.62
CA ARG A 380 9.34 2.29 13.57
C ARG A 380 10.00 0.93 13.36
N VAL A 381 11.32 0.89 13.47
CA VAL A 381 12.14 -0.34 13.30
C VAL A 381 12.53 -0.98 14.63
N ASN A 382 11.84 -0.65 15.73
CA ASN A 382 12.06 -1.21 17.06
C ASN A 382 13.52 -1.19 17.54
N SER A 383 14.27 -0.15 17.17
CA SER A 383 15.71 -0.07 17.41
C SER A 383 16.12 1.04 18.38
N LEU A 384 15.19 1.42 19.27
CA LEU A 384 15.44 2.40 20.33
C LEU A 384 16.57 1.98 21.28
N GLU A 385 16.82 0.68 21.43
CA GLU A 385 17.93 0.18 22.25
C GLU A 385 19.30 0.67 21.75
N SER A 386 19.55 0.61 20.45
CA SER A 386 20.79 1.12 19.86
C SER A 386 20.95 2.63 20.09
N LEU A 387 19.84 3.38 20.03
CA LEU A 387 19.83 4.82 20.31
C LEU A 387 20.11 5.11 21.80
N ARG A 388 19.56 4.32 22.72
CA ARG A 388 19.87 4.43 24.16
C ARG A 388 21.34 4.15 24.45
N GLN A 389 21.91 3.13 23.82
CA GLN A 389 23.34 2.82 23.96
C GLN A 389 24.21 3.97 23.44
N ALA A 390 23.88 4.55 22.29
CA ALA A 390 24.56 5.73 21.76
C ALA A 390 24.47 6.93 22.71
N LEU A 391 23.30 7.18 23.31
CA LEU A 391 23.12 8.22 24.33
C LEU A 391 23.99 7.98 25.56
N SER A 392 24.00 6.76 26.11
CA SER A 392 24.83 6.41 27.26
C SER A 392 26.32 6.62 26.97
N MET A 393 26.79 6.17 25.81
CA MET A 393 28.19 6.36 25.37
C MET A 393 28.53 7.84 25.22
N TYR A 394 27.64 8.64 24.62
CA TYR A 394 27.81 10.08 24.49
C TYR A 394 27.95 10.75 25.86
N ILE A 395 27.02 10.50 26.78
CA ILE A 395 27.03 11.09 28.13
C ILE A 395 28.31 10.73 28.87
N ARG A 396 28.71 9.46 28.84
CA ARG A 396 29.93 8.98 29.51
C ARG A 396 31.17 9.64 28.92
N ARG A 397 31.29 9.71 27.60
CA ARG A 397 32.45 10.31 26.92
C ARG A 397 32.56 11.81 27.19
N THR A 398 31.49 12.56 26.95
CA THR A 398 31.46 14.01 27.11
C THR A 398 31.61 14.41 28.58
N GLY A 399 30.90 13.72 29.47
CA GLY A 399 30.99 13.94 30.90
C GLY A 399 32.35 13.58 31.50
N GLN A 400 33.00 12.50 31.06
CA GLN A 400 34.36 12.16 31.49
C GLN A 400 35.35 13.27 31.14
N GLY A 401 35.24 13.85 29.94
CA GLY A 401 36.07 15.00 29.54
C GLY A 401 35.90 16.21 30.45
N MET A 402 34.67 16.48 30.91
CA MET A 402 34.39 17.58 31.85
C MET A 402 34.89 17.29 33.27
N VAL A 403 34.84 16.03 33.70
CA VAL A 403 35.17 15.60 35.08
C VAL A 403 36.67 15.40 35.27
N MET A 404 37.44 15.10 34.22
CA MET A 404 38.88 14.81 34.31
C MET A 404 39.77 16.00 33.91
N ASP A 405 39.18 17.13 33.52
CA ASP A 405 39.90 18.36 33.16
C ASP A 405 40.28 19.16 34.42
N GLU A 406 41.47 18.89 34.97
CA GLU A 406 41.99 19.52 36.21
C GLU A 406 42.10 21.05 36.10
N GLU A 407 42.30 21.61 34.90
CA GLU A 407 42.41 23.05 34.69
C GLU A 407 41.06 23.77 34.87
N LYS A 408 39.95 23.05 34.65
CA LYS A 408 38.57 23.57 34.75
C LYS A 408 37.83 23.10 35.99
N ASP A 409 38.53 22.58 36.99
CA ASP A 409 37.93 22.07 38.24
C ASP A 409 37.03 23.09 38.96
N LYS A 410 37.32 24.39 38.84
CA LYS A 410 36.52 25.47 39.45
C LYS A 410 35.13 25.60 38.82
N ASP A 411 35.02 25.36 37.51
CA ASP A 411 33.80 25.52 36.72
C ASP A 411 33.11 24.18 36.43
N MET A 412 33.70 23.07 36.87
CA MET A 412 33.23 21.70 36.65
C MET A 412 31.77 21.50 37.06
N VAL A 413 31.37 21.96 38.25
CA VAL A 413 30.00 21.78 38.76
C VAL A 413 28.98 22.55 37.91
N SER A 414 29.29 23.79 37.53
CA SER A 414 28.41 24.59 36.67
C SER A 414 28.25 23.93 35.30
N SER A 415 29.38 23.48 34.73
CA SER A 415 29.40 22.80 33.43
C SER A 415 28.58 21.50 33.43
N LEU A 416 28.64 20.72 34.52
CA LEU A 416 27.83 19.49 34.67
C LEU A 416 26.34 19.77 34.83
N LEU A 417 25.96 20.84 35.54
CA LEU A 417 24.56 21.24 35.68
C LEU A 417 23.98 21.72 34.35
N GLU A 418 24.74 22.51 33.59
CA GLU A 418 24.37 22.93 32.23
C GLU A 418 24.25 21.74 31.27
N PHE A 419 25.22 20.81 31.34
CA PHE A 419 25.18 19.58 30.54
C PHE A 419 23.94 18.73 30.88
N LYS A 420 23.63 18.55 32.17
CA LYS A 420 22.42 17.84 32.62
C LYS A 420 21.15 18.53 32.11
N ALA A 421 21.05 19.85 32.23
CA ALA A 421 19.90 20.61 31.73
C ALA A 421 19.72 20.46 30.22
N SER A 422 20.82 20.46 29.45
CA SER A 422 20.77 20.21 28.00
C SER A 422 20.25 18.80 27.69
N LEU A 423 20.68 17.78 28.43
CA LEU A 423 20.21 16.40 28.24
C LEU A 423 18.74 16.22 28.63
N ASP A 424 18.28 16.93 29.65
CA ASP A 424 16.87 16.94 30.05
C ASP A 424 16.00 17.56 28.97
N SER A 425 16.42 18.69 28.37
CA SER A 425 15.72 19.27 27.21
C SER A 425 15.69 18.30 26.03
N VAL A 426 16.80 17.63 25.70
CA VAL A 426 16.82 16.61 24.63
C VAL A 426 15.87 15.45 24.96
N TRP A 427 15.86 14.94 26.19
CA TRP A 427 14.97 13.86 26.59
C TRP A 427 13.49 14.26 26.51
N GLU A 428 13.15 15.45 26.98
CA GLU A 428 11.78 15.96 26.98
C GLU A 428 11.27 16.27 25.57
N GLU A 429 12.08 16.98 24.78
CA GLU A 429 11.66 17.48 23.48
C GLU A 429 11.90 16.45 22.37
N SER A 430 13.02 15.70 22.40
CA SER A 430 13.40 14.80 21.31
C SER A 430 12.95 13.36 21.47
N PHE A 431 12.94 12.86 22.71
CA PHE A 431 12.66 11.45 23.00
C PHE A 431 11.30 11.24 23.65
N SER A 432 10.38 12.20 23.50
CA SER A 432 8.98 12.13 23.93
C SER A 432 8.81 11.70 25.39
N LYS A 433 9.71 12.15 26.29
CA LYS A 433 9.72 11.77 27.72
C LYS A 433 9.74 10.26 27.95
N ASN A 434 10.36 9.50 27.06
CA ASN A 434 10.44 8.05 27.20
C ASN A 434 11.24 7.66 28.46
N GLU A 435 10.62 6.86 29.33
CA GLU A 435 11.20 6.43 30.61
C GLU A 435 12.53 5.68 30.45
N GLY A 436 12.67 4.86 29.40
CA GLY A 436 13.90 4.13 29.14
C GLY A 436 15.11 5.04 28.87
N PHE A 437 14.87 6.21 28.26
CA PHE A 437 15.90 7.22 28.05
C PHE A 437 16.20 8.01 29.33
N CYS A 438 15.20 8.30 30.15
CA CYS A 438 15.38 8.91 31.48
C CYS A 438 16.30 8.07 32.37
N ILE A 439 16.02 6.77 32.47
CA ILE A 439 16.86 5.82 33.22
C ILE A 439 18.28 5.80 32.66
N THR A 440 18.43 5.77 31.33
CA THR A 440 19.76 5.78 30.69
C THR A 440 20.57 7.03 31.05
N VAL A 441 19.94 8.20 31.10
CA VAL A 441 20.60 9.45 31.52
C VAL A 441 21.01 9.36 32.99
N LYS A 442 20.12 8.88 33.87
CA LYS A 442 20.40 8.71 35.32
C LYS A 442 21.60 7.79 35.55
N ASP A 443 21.59 6.59 34.97
CA ASP A 443 22.64 5.58 35.12
C ASP A 443 23.99 6.08 34.58
N ALA A 444 23.98 6.83 33.47
CA ALA A 444 25.19 7.40 32.91
C ALA A 444 25.77 8.52 33.79
N PHE A 445 24.93 9.36 34.39
CA PHE A 445 25.35 10.41 35.33
C PHE A 445 25.87 9.86 36.65
N GLU A 446 25.22 8.83 37.21
CA GLU A 446 25.68 8.15 38.41
C GLU A 446 27.11 7.63 38.22
N HIS A 447 27.38 7.00 37.07
CA HIS A 447 28.71 6.54 36.71
C HIS A 447 29.75 7.68 36.64
N LEU A 448 29.39 8.85 36.10
CA LEU A 448 30.29 10.01 36.03
C LEU A 448 30.67 10.52 37.43
N ILE A 449 29.70 10.60 38.35
CA ILE A 449 29.92 11.04 39.73
C ILE A 449 30.86 10.06 40.46
N ASN A 450 30.61 8.76 40.29
CA ASN A 450 31.42 7.71 40.90
C ASN A 450 32.87 7.69 40.39
N LEU A 451 33.07 7.97 39.09
CA LEU A 451 34.42 8.11 38.50
C LEU A 451 35.26 9.18 39.22
N ARG A 452 34.68 10.34 39.53
CA ARG A 452 35.39 11.41 40.23
C ARG A 452 35.70 11.05 41.68
N GLN A 453 34.78 10.37 42.37
CA GLN A 453 35.02 9.90 43.75
C GLN A 453 36.24 8.98 43.82
N VAL A 454 36.36 8.04 42.88
CA VAL A 454 37.51 7.13 42.80
C VAL A 454 38.80 7.88 42.46
N SER A 455 38.78 8.80 41.49
CA SER A 455 39.96 9.62 41.18
C SER A 455 40.42 10.48 42.37
N LEU A 456 39.48 11.09 43.10
CA LEU A 456 39.79 11.88 44.30
C LEU A 456 40.27 11.01 45.48
N LEU A 457 39.80 9.76 45.59
CA LEU A 457 40.31 8.79 46.57
C LEU A 457 41.75 8.35 46.24
N PHE A 458 42.13 8.23 44.97
CA PHE A 458 43.50 7.97 44.55
C PHE A 458 44.44 9.17 44.82
N CYS A 459 44.00 10.40 44.53
CA CYS A 459 44.74 11.62 44.87
C CYS A 459 44.84 11.86 46.39
N ARG A 460 44.00 11.23 47.21
CA ARG A 460 44.03 11.33 48.69
C ARG A 460 45.29 10.73 49.32
N SER A 461 46.10 10.03 48.54
CA SER A 461 47.43 9.53 48.93
C SER A 461 48.47 10.65 49.07
N ASP A 462 48.22 11.82 48.47
CA ASP A 462 49.01 13.03 48.63
C ASP A 462 48.20 14.06 49.45
N LEU A 463 48.69 14.37 50.66
CA LEU A 463 48.01 15.26 51.61
C LEU A 463 47.85 16.68 51.03
N ASN A 464 46.63 17.06 50.61
CA ASN A 464 46.00 18.38 50.81
C ASN A 464 44.70 18.57 49.97
N TRP A 465 43.55 17.97 50.34
CA TRP A 465 42.29 18.22 49.60
C TRP A 465 41.00 18.20 50.45
N LEU A 466 40.96 18.94 51.56
CA LEU A 466 39.72 19.19 52.32
C LEU A 466 38.60 19.99 51.59
N PRO A 467 38.84 20.88 50.59
CA PRO A 467 37.76 21.66 49.97
C PRO A 467 36.81 20.87 49.05
N ASN A 468 37.29 19.82 48.39
CA ASN A 468 36.51 19.08 47.38
C ASN A 468 35.45 18.13 47.99
N TYR A 469 35.59 17.78 49.28
CA TYR A 469 34.61 16.94 49.99
C TYR A 469 33.25 17.63 50.17
N ILE A 470 33.24 18.97 50.26
CA ILE A 470 32.02 19.77 50.38
C ILE A 470 31.30 19.86 49.03
N ILE A 471 32.03 19.86 47.91
CA ILE A 471 31.47 19.92 46.56
C ILE A 471 30.81 18.58 46.19
N LEU A 472 31.44 17.46 46.55
CA LEU A 472 30.88 16.13 46.40
C LEU A 472 29.61 15.94 47.23
N ASN A 473 29.58 16.43 48.47
CA ASN A 473 28.35 16.43 49.26
C ASN A 473 27.28 17.38 48.71
N LYS A 474 27.63 18.46 48.01
CA LYS A 474 26.65 19.32 47.32
C LYS A 474 26.10 18.70 46.04
N LEU A 475 26.90 17.94 45.28
CA LEU A 475 26.43 17.17 44.12
C LEU A 475 25.60 15.95 44.55
N CYS A 476 26.03 15.24 45.59
CA CYS A 476 25.27 14.14 46.19
C CYS A 476 23.97 14.67 46.82
N ALA A 477 24.02 15.79 47.55
CA ALA A 477 22.83 16.44 48.08
C ALA A 477 21.95 17.05 46.98
N ALA A 478 22.48 17.47 45.83
CA ALA A 478 21.68 17.89 44.68
C ALA A 478 21.03 16.70 43.96
N CYS A 479 21.72 15.57 43.84
CA CYS A 479 21.12 14.30 43.41
C CYS A 479 20.04 13.83 44.41
N ASP A 480 20.27 13.97 45.71
CA ASP A 480 19.30 13.64 46.75
C ASP A 480 18.15 14.66 46.81
N TYR A 481 18.40 15.95 46.50
CA TYR A 481 17.35 16.97 46.37
C TYR A 481 16.46 16.71 45.16
N TYR A 482 17.04 16.21 44.06
CA TYR A 482 16.29 15.78 42.87
C TYR A 482 15.58 14.43 43.06
N ASN A 483 16.07 13.55 43.94
CA ASN A 483 15.30 12.39 44.42
C ASN A 483 14.13 12.81 45.35
N PHE A 484 14.11 14.04 45.87
CA PHE A 484 13.06 14.53 46.77
C PHE A 484 11.95 15.34 46.07
N PHE A 485 12.09 15.65 44.77
CA PHE A 485 11.11 16.43 44.00
C PHE A 485 10.59 15.73 42.73
N PHE A 486 10.75 14.40 42.60
CA PHE A 486 10.07 13.59 41.58
C PHE A 486 9.40 12.36 42.17
#